data_AF-A0A6P0YJ27-F1
#
_entry.id   AF-A0A6P0YJ27-F1
#
_cell.length_a   1.000
_cell.length_b   1.000
_cell.length_c   1.000
_cell.angle_alpha   90.00
_cell.angle_beta   90.00
_cell.angle_gamma   90.00
#
_symmetry.space_group_name_H-M   'P 1'
#
loop_
_entity.id
_entity.type
_entity.pdbx_description
1 polymer ?
#
loop_
_entity_poly.entity_id
_entity_poly.type
_entity_poly.pdbx_seq_one_letter_code
_entity_poly.pdbx_strand_id
1 'polypeptide(L)'
;VNNLDSLRGYEGISAARYFPAFGKLISNSAFSFSLRNRQPPQDPVNSLLSFGYTLLFNNVLSLIIAEGLSPYFGNFHYGEERKPYLAFDLMEEFRSPIVDSFVLWFINSAVVKPKDFDSVITTGGVYLKSGQRKVFLEQFEQKMNESISHPDVQSQVCYRQVIQLQIRRYKRYLLHGEAYEPFWRTT
;
A
#
# COMPACT_ATOMS: atom_id res chain seq x y z
N VAL A 1 6.80 13.45 19.88
CA VAL A 1 5.57 13.90 19.15
C VAL A 1 4.43 13.82 20.14
N ASN A 2 3.73 14.92 20.42
CA ASN A 2 2.88 15.02 21.63
C ASN A 2 1.37 14.99 21.33
N ASN A 3 0.96 14.93 20.06
CA ASN A 3 -0.43 14.75 19.64
C ASN A 3 -0.51 14.16 18.22
N LEU A 4 -1.71 13.67 17.84
CA LEU A 4 -1.97 13.03 16.54
C LEU A 4 -1.78 13.99 15.36
N ASP A 5 -2.16 15.26 15.49
CA ASP A 5 -2.02 16.24 14.41
C ASP A 5 -0.56 16.51 14.08
N SER A 6 0.30 16.58 15.11
CA SER A 6 1.74 16.70 14.92
C SER A 6 2.31 15.46 14.22
N LEU A 7 1.83 14.26 14.57
CA LEU A 7 2.26 13.01 13.95
C LEU A 7 1.88 12.96 12.46
N ARG A 8 0.66 13.39 12.11
CA ARG A 8 0.22 13.58 10.72
C ARG A 8 1.04 14.64 9.98
N GLY A 9 1.47 15.69 10.67
CA GLY A 9 2.42 16.66 10.13
C GLY A 9 3.74 15.99 9.69
N TYR A 10 4.31 15.12 10.53
CA TYR A 10 5.50 14.35 10.18
C TYR A 10 5.26 13.36 9.03
N GLU A 11 4.09 12.73 8.97
CA GLU A 11 3.70 11.87 7.84
C GLU A 11 3.69 12.67 6.53
N GLY A 12 3.07 13.86 6.51
CA GLY A 12 3.04 14.74 5.35
C GLY A 12 4.43 15.18 4.89
N ILE A 13 5.31 15.57 5.82
CA ILE A 13 6.72 15.91 5.53
C ILE A 13 7.47 14.69 4.97
N SER A 14 7.24 13.52 5.54
CA SER A 14 7.88 12.27 5.09
C SER A 14 7.42 11.93 3.68
N ALA A 15 6.12 12.00 3.38
CA ALA A 15 5.58 11.78 2.04
C ALA A 15 6.15 12.77 1.01
N ALA A 16 6.26 14.05 1.37
CA ALA A 16 6.82 15.09 0.50
C ALA A 16 8.30 14.86 0.14
N ARG A 17 9.04 14.11 0.96
CA ARG A 17 10.43 13.69 0.67
C ARG A 17 10.50 12.32 -0.01
N TYR A 18 9.65 11.39 0.41
CA TYR A 18 9.62 10.01 -0.05
C TYR A 18 9.27 9.90 -1.53
N PHE A 19 8.18 10.53 -1.99
CA PHE A 19 7.72 10.35 -3.37
C PHE A 19 8.67 10.94 -4.43
N PRO A 20 9.31 12.11 -4.23
CA PRO A 20 10.38 12.54 -5.11
C PRO A 20 11.56 11.56 -5.13
N ALA A 21 11.93 10.97 -3.99
CA ALA A 21 12.99 9.96 -3.93
C ALA A 21 12.59 8.67 -4.66
N PHE A 22 11.35 8.21 -4.48
CA PHE A 22 10.76 7.09 -5.24
C PHE A 22 10.82 7.36 -6.75
N GLY A 23 10.50 8.56 -7.20
CA GLY A 23 10.58 8.96 -8.60
C GLY A 23 11.99 8.83 -9.19
N LYS A 24 13.02 9.08 -8.39
CA LYS A 24 14.44 8.90 -8.80
C LYS A 24 14.85 7.44 -8.97
N LEU A 25 14.08 6.49 -8.42
CA LEU A 25 14.32 5.05 -8.57
C LEU A 25 13.70 4.49 -9.86
N ILE A 26 12.92 5.29 -10.59
CA ILE A 26 12.37 4.90 -11.90
C ILE A 26 13.47 5.05 -12.94
N SER A 27 13.99 3.92 -13.42
CA SER A 27 15.03 3.85 -14.46
C SER A 27 14.46 3.86 -15.87
N ASN A 28 13.17 3.57 -16.03
CA ASN A 28 12.49 3.61 -17.32
C ASN A 28 12.15 5.05 -17.70
N SER A 29 12.90 5.62 -18.65
CA SER A 29 12.77 7.02 -19.09
C SER A 29 11.42 7.37 -19.74
N ALA A 30 10.58 6.38 -20.07
CA ALA A 30 9.23 6.61 -20.56
C ALA A 30 8.26 7.06 -19.47
N PHE A 31 8.66 6.99 -18.20
CA PHE A 31 7.87 7.38 -17.04
C PHE A 31 8.61 8.44 -16.24
N SER A 32 7.85 9.39 -15.68
CA SER A 32 8.38 10.38 -14.74
C SER A 32 7.41 10.52 -13.58
N PHE A 33 7.94 10.78 -12.39
CA PHE A 33 7.15 10.93 -11.18
C PHE A 33 7.87 11.85 -10.20
N SER A 34 7.13 12.84 -9.71
CA SER A 34 7.67 13.85 -8.78
C SER A 34 6.82 14.02 -7.53
N LEU A 35 5.51 13.80 -7.63
CA LEU A 35 4.59 14.03 -6.52
C LEU A 35 3.44 13.02 -6.55
N ARG A 36 2.94 12.67 -5.36
CA ARG A 36 1.76 11.82 -5.21
C ARG A 36 0.48 12.67 -5.31
N ASN A 37 -0.33 12.46 -6.36
CA ASN A 37 -1.67 13.02 -6.51
C ASN A 37 -2.74 11.91 -6.49
N ARG A 38 -3.87 12.17 -5.84
CA ARG A 38 -4.96 11.21 -5.64
C ARG A 38 -6.28 11.84 -6.11
N GLN A 39 -7.15 11.04 -6.72
CA GLN A 39 -8.55 11.37 -7.00
C GLN A 39 -8.78 12.68 -7.79
N PRO A 40 -8.54 12.68 -9.12
CA PRO A 40 -8.06 11.55 -9.93
C PRO A 40 -6.52 11.51 -10.01
N PRO A 41 -5.93 10.32 -10.28
CA PRO A 41 -4.51 10.24 -10.63
C PRO A 41 -4.25 10.95 -11.97
N GLN A 42 -3.23 11.80 -12.05
CA GLN A 42 -2.96 12.65 -13.22
C GLN A 42 -1.84 12.12 -14.12
N ASP A 43 -1.20 11.02 -13.72
CA ASP A 43 -0.12 10.38 -14.48
C ASP A 43 -0.12 8.86 -14.28
N PRO A 44 0.56 8.11 -15.17
CA PRO A 44 0.63 6.65 -15.09
C PRO A 44 1.13 6.11 -13.75
N VAL A 45 2.11 6.74 -13.11
CA VAL A 45 2.72 6.23 -11.87
C VAL A 45 1.75 6.41 -10.70
N ASN A 46 1.09 7.56 -10.60
CA ASN A 46 0.00 7.78 -9.65
C ASN A 46 -1.19 6.85 -9.88
N SER A 47 -1.47 6.48 -11.13
CA SER A 47 -2.50 5.50 -11.49
C SER A 47 -2.17 4.11 -10.91
N LEU A 48 -0.95 3.62 -11.16
CA LEU A 48 -0.47 2.33 -10.67
C LEU A 48 -0.40 2.27 -9.14
N LEU A 49 0.16 3.31 -8.50
CA LEU A 49 0.22 3.38 -7.03
C LEU A 49 -1.19 3.40 -6.42
N SER A 50 -2.10 4.21 -6.97
CA SER A 50 -3.49 4.26 -6.49
C SER A 50 -4.17 2.89 -6.60
N PHE A 51 -4.00 2.22 -7.74
CA PHE A 51 -4.58 0.90 -7.95
C PHE A 51 -4.00 -0.14 -7.00
N GLY A 52 -2.66 -0.19 -6.85
CA GLY A 52 -1.98 -1.09 -5.93
C GLY A 52 -2.39 -0.86 -4.46
N TYR A 53 -2.49 0.40 -4.02
CA TYR A 53 -2.96 0.69 -2.66
C TYR A 53 -4.42 0.28 -2.43
N THR A 54 -5.29 0.40 -3.44
CA THR A 54 -6.66 -0.13 -3.34
C THR A 54 -6.67 -1.66 -3.18
N LEU A 55 -5.83 -2.38 -3.92
CA LEU A 55 -5.73 -3.84 -3.77
C LEU A 55 -5.17 -4.25 -2.40
N LEU A 56 -4.12 -3.57 -1.93
CA LEU A 56 -3.55 -3.80 -0.60
C LEU A 56 -4.58 -3.54 0.49
N PHE A 57 -5.26 -2.38 0.43
CA PHE A 57 -6.32 -2.02 1.36
C PHE A 57 -7.41 -3.10 1.44
N ASN A 58 -7.86 -3.62 0.29
CA ASN A 58 -8.88 -4.68 0.27
C ASN A 58 -8.36 -5.98 0.92
N ASN A 59 -7.10 -6.37 0.70
CA ASN A 59 -6.50 -7.54 1.38
C ASN A 59 -6.45 -7.34 2.90
N VAL A 60 -6.01 -6.16 3.37
CA VAL A 60 -5.95 -5.84 4.81
C VAL A 60 -7.34 -5.83 5.42
N LEU A 61 -8.30 -5.14 4.79
CA LEU A 61 -9.69 -5.06 5.26
C LEU A 61 -10.33 -6.45 5.38
N SER A 62 -10.18 -7.29 4.35
CA SER A 62 -10.71 -8.66 4.38
C SER A 62 -10.12 -9.48 5.52
N LEU A 63 -8.82 -9.33 5.81
CA LEU A 63 -8.16 -10.05 6.90
C LEU A 63 -8.53 -9.51 8.28
N ILE A 64 -8.74 -8.20 8.43
CA ILE A 64 -9.26 -7.58 9.67
C ILE A 64 -10.62 -8.20 10.02
N ILE A 65 -11.51 -8.28 9.03
CA ILE A 65 -12.85 -8.87 9.19
C ILE A 65 -12.73 -10.37 9.50
N ALA A 66 -11.87 -11.10 8.81
CA ALA A 66 -11.65 -12.53 9.03
C ALA A 66 -11.12 -12.85 10.44
N GLU A 67 -10.30 -11.98 11.02
CA GLU A 67 -9.79 -12.11 12.40
C GLU A 67 -10.79 -11.61 13.47
N GLY A 68 -11.99 -11.16 13.05
CA GLY A 68 -13.08 -10.75 13.93
C GLY A 68 -12.95 -9.35 14.52
N LEU A 69 -12.12 -8.49 13.94
CA LEU A 69 -11.97 -7.10 14.37
C LEU A 69 -12.96 -6.18 13.64
N SER A 70 -13.45 -5.16 14.34
CA SER A 70 -14.19 -4.07 13.70
C SER A 70 -13.22 -3.17 12.92
N PRO A 71 -13.43 -2.96 11.60
CA PRO A 71 -12.49 -2.18 10.79
C PRO A 71 -12.62 -0.65 11.01
N TYR A 72 -13.68 -0.19 11.69
CA TYR A 72 -14.01 1.23 11.80
C TYR A 72 -13.25 1.98 12.89
N PHE A 73 -12.57 1.26 13.80
CA PHE A 73 -11.82 1.86 14.91
C PHE A 73 -10.32 1.91 14.57
N GLY A 74 -9.91 3.00 13.93
CA GLY A 74 -8.48 3.33 13.74
C GLY A 74 -7.87 3.97 14.98
N ASN A 75 -6.55 3.87 15.09
CA ASN A 75 -5.70 4.51 16.09
C ASN A 75 -5.11 5.83 15.58
N PHE A 76 -4.66 5.85 14.32
CA PHE A 76 -3.97 7.00 13.72
C PHE A 76 -4.89 7.78 12.78
N HIS A 77 -5.58 7.08 11.88
CA HIS A 77 -6.63 7.67 11.06
C HIS A 77 -7.95 7.72 11.84
N TYR A 78 -8.63 8.86 11.79
CA TYR A 78 -9.98 9.05 12.33
C TYR A 78 -10.70 10.16 11.56
N GLY A 79 -12.04 10.16 11.63
CA GLY A 79 -12.89 11.19 11.03
C GLY A 79 -14.37 10.89 11.26
N GLU A 80 -15.24 11.84 10.92
CA GLU A 80 -16.70 11.73 11.17
C GLU A 80 -17.38 10.65 10.33
N GLU A 81 -16.79 10.29 9.19
CA GLU A 81 -17.30 9.25 8.31
C GLU A 81 -16.95 7.85 8.82
N ARG A 82 -17.87 6.88 8.69
CA ARG A 82 -17.65 5.45 8.99
C ARG A 82 -16.75 4.77 7.95
N LYS A 83 -15.53 5.25 7.81
CA LYS A 83 -14.48 4.64 7.00
C LYS A 83 -13.79 3.53 7.81
N PRO A 84 -13.27 2.48 7.15
CA PRO A 84 -12.53 1.42 7.82
C PRO A 84 -11.11 1.90 8.19
N TYR A 85 -11.02 2.80 9.15
CA TYR A 85 -9.77 3.46 9.56
C TYR A 85 -8.70 2.48 10.04
N LEU A 86 -9.08 1.36 10.65
CA LEU A 86 -8.10 0.34 11.05
C LEU A 86 -7.39 -0.27 9.84
N ALA A 87 -8.08 -0.43 8.71
CA ALA A 87 -7.47 -0.91 7.49
C ALA A 87 -6.49 0.11 6.90
N PHE A 88 -6.79 1.41 7.02
CA PHE A 88 -5.83 2.46 6.64
C PHE A 88 -4.60 2.46 7.54
N ASP A 89 -4.76 2.28 8.85
CA ASP A 89 -3.62 2.22 9.76
C ASP A 89 -2.74 0.99 9.50
N LEU A 90 -3.33 -0.20 9.49
CA LEU A 90 -2.57 -1.45 9.36
C LEU A 90 -1.98 -1.65 7.97
N MET A 91 -2.49 -0.99 6.93
CA MET A 91 -1.89 -1.09 5.60
C MET A 91 -0.58 -0.29 5.47
N GLU A 92 -0.33 0.72 6.31
CA GLU A 92 0.81 1.63 6.17
C GLU A 92 2.16 0.88 6.17
N GLU A 93 2.29 -0.14 7.02
CA GLU A 93 3.47 -1.01 7.11
C GLU A 93 3.79 -1.76 5.82
N PHE A 94 2.80 -1.92 4.95
CA PHE A 94 2.88 -2.76 3.76
C PHE A 94 2.95 -1.99 2.45
N ARG A 95 2.69 -0.67 2.47
CA ARG A 95 2.69 0.17 1.26
C ARG A 95 4.03 0.09 0.54
N SER A 96 5.12 0.37 1.25
CA SER A 96 6.46 0.35 0.66
C SER A 96 6.92 -1.06 0.24
N PRO A 97 6.90 -2.08 1.12
CA PRO A 97 7.44 -3.40 0.77
C PRO A 97 6.62 -4.15 -0.27
N ILE A 98 5.30 -3.91 -0.34
CA ILE A 98 4.41 -4.58 -1.30
C ILE A 98 4.18 -3.71 -2.53
N VAL A 99 3.49 -2.58 -2.37
CA VAL A 99 2.95 -1.80 -3.50
C VAL A 99 4.04 -1.00 -4.19
N ASP A 100 4.82 -0.23 -3.44
CA ASP A 100 5.80 0.70 -4.03
C ASP A 100 6.91 -0.08 -4.72
N SER A 101 7.44 -1.12 -4.06
CA SER A 101 8.44 -2.01 -4.66
C SER A 101 7.91 -2.73 -5.90
N PHE A 102 6.65 -3.16 -5.89
CA PHE A 102 5.99 -3.78 -7.03
C PHE A 102 5.83 -2.81 -8.20
N VAL A 103 5.35 -1.59 -7.95
CA VAL A 103 5.17 -0.58 -9.00
C VAL A 103 6.51 -0.18 -9.63
N LEU A 104 7.56 -0.01 -8.82
CA LEU A 104 8.92 0.22 -9.35
C LEU A 104 9.35 -0.92 -10.27
N TRP A 105 9.21 -2.16 -9.82
CA TRP A 105 9.54 -3.33 -10.64
C TRP A 105 8.71 -3.38 -11.94
N PHE A 106 7.40 -3.15 -11.86
CA PHE A 106 6.48 -3.22 -12.99
C PHE A 106 6.82 -2.19 -14.08
N ILE A 107 7.24 -0.99 -13.67
CA ILE A 107 7.70 0.08 -14.55
C ILE A 107 9.11 -0.20 -15.10
N ASN A 108 10.07 -0.48 -14.22
CA ASN A 108 11.48 -0.62 -14.58
C ASN A 108 11.74 -1.88 -15.44
N SER A 109 10.96 -2.93 -15.24
CA SER A 109 11.01 -4.15 -16.07
C SER A 109 10.23 -4.02 -17.38
N ALA A 110 9.73 -2.82 -17.70
CA ALA A 110 8.98 -2.50 -18.92
C ALA A 110 7.75 -3.39 -19.18
N VAL A 111 7.15 -3.94 -18.11
CA VAL A 111 5.90 -4.72 -18.17
C VAL A 111 4.75 -3.83 -18.65
N VAL A 112 4.81 -2.54 -18.34
CA VAL A 112 3.86 -1.51 -18.76
C VAL A 112 4.52 -0.42 -19.59
N LYS A 113 3.77 0.14 -20.55
CA LYS A 113 4.18 1.22 -21.44
C LYS A 113 3.21 2.40 -21.35
N PRO A 114 3.62 3.62 -21.73
CA PRO A 114 2.72 4.78 -21.70
C PRO A 114 1.43 4.59 -22.51
N LYS A 115 1.48 3.83 -23.60
CA LYS A 115 0.30 3.51 -24.43
C LYS A 115 -0.74 2.63 -23.73
N ASP A 116 -0.40 2.02 -22.60
CA ASP A 116 -1.28 1.13 -21.84
C ASP A 116 -2.20 1.89 -20.88
N PHE A 117 -2.21 3.23 -20.95
CA PHE A 117 -3.08 4.09 -20.17
C PHE A 117 -4.05 4.86 -21.07
N ASP A 118 -5.22 5.16 -20.52
CA ASP A 118 -6.22 6.07 -21.08
C ASP A 118 -6.31 7.33 -20.21
N SER A 119 -6.39 8.49 -20.86
CA SER A 119 -6.65 9.76 -20.22
C SER A 119 -8.13 10.12 -20.37
N VAL A 120 -8.79 10.40 -19.26
CA VAL A 120 -10.18 10.86 -19.21
C VAL A 120 -10.16 12.38 -19.22
N ILE A 121 -10.44 12.97 -20.40
CA ILE A 121 -10.34 14.42 -20.62
C ILE A 121 -11.20 15.22 -19.63
N THR A 122 -12.40 14.73 -19.31
CA THR A 122 -13.36 15.43 -18.44
C THR A 122 -12.88 15.56 -16.99
N THR A 123 -12.06 14.62 -16.51
CA THR A 123 -11.56 14.62 -15.12
C THR A 123 -10.06 14.89 -15.03
N GLY A 124 -9.33 14.82 -16.14
CA GLY A 124 -7.87 14.80 -16.17
C GLY A 124 -7.26 13.51 -15.61
N GLY A 125 -8.07 12.47 -15.40
CA GLY A 125 -7.62 11.22 -14.79
C GLY A 125 -6.93 10.28 -15.76
N VAL A 126 -5.86 9.62 -15.33
CA VAL A 126 -5.10 8.63 -16.10
C VAL A 126 -5.32 7.24 -15.52
N TYR A 127 -5.77 6.30 -16.35
CA TYR A 127 -6.18 4.96 -15.91
C TYR A 127 -5.56 3.86 -16.75
N LEU A 128 -5.20 2.75 -16.12
CA LEU A 128 -4.66 1.57 -16.79
C LEU A 128 -5.73 0.88 -17.65
N LYS A 129 -5.40 0.59 -18.91
CA LYS A 129 -6.28 -0.12 -19.85
C LYS A 129 -6.64 -1.51 -19.34
N SER A 130 -7.81 -2.01 -19.71
CA SER A 130 -8.36 -3.30 -19.24
C SER A 130 -7.40 -4.48 -19.45
N GLY A 131 -6.76 -4.58 -20.62
CA GLY A 131 -5.78 -5.64 -20.92
C GLY A 131 -4.58 -5.60 -19.98
N GLN A 132 -3.98 -4.42 -19.81
CA GLN A 132 -2.82 -4.25 -18.93
C GLN A 132 -3.20 -4.34 -17.44
N ARG A 133 -4.43 -3.99 -17.08
CA ARG A 133 -4.97 -4.16 -15.73
C ARG A 133 -5.04 -5.63 -15.31
N LYS A 134 -5.34 -6.54 -16.24
CA LYS A 134 -5.28 -7.99 -15.98
C LYS A 134 -3.85 -8.42 -15.66
N VAL A 135 -2.87 -7.98 -16.45
CA VAL A 135 -1.44 -8.26 -16.21
C VAL A 135 -0.99 -7.70 -14.86
N PHE A 136 -1.39 -6.47 -14.52
CA PHE A 136 -1.09 -5.86 -13.23
C PHE A 136 -1.63 -6.72 -12.07
N LEU A 137 -2.88 -7.18 -12.15
CA LEU A 137 -3.48 -8.03 -11.13
C LEU A 137 -2.74 -9.36 -11.00
N GLU A 138 -2.44 -10.03 -12.11
CA GLU A 138 -1.70 -11.30 -12.10
C GLU A 138 -0.32 -11.15 -11.44
N GLN A 139 0.43 -10.08 -11.77
CA GLN A 139 1.75 -9.84 -11.18
C GLN A 139 1.66 -9.38 -9.72
N PHE A 140 0.63 -8.60 -9.35
CA PHE A 140 0.37 -8.22 -7.96
C PHE A 140 0.04 -9.46 -7.11
N GLU A 141 -0.72 -10.41 -7.66
CA GLU A 141 -1.00 -11.69 -7.00
C GLU A 141 0.27 -12.50 -6.76
N GLN A 142 1.19 -12.55 -7.73
CA GLN A 142 2.50 -13.17 -7.52
C GLN A 142 3.30 -12.47 -6.43
N LYS A 143 3.29 -11.14 -6.40
CA LYS A 143 3.92 -10.36 -5.32
C LYS A 143 3.33 -10.71 -3.96
N MET A 144 2.01 -10.82 -3.83
CA MET A 144 1.36 -11.19 -2.57
C MET A 144 1.67 -12.61 -2.10
N ASN A 145 2.02 -13.50 -3.03
CA ASN A 145 2.41 -14.88 -2.77
C ASN A 145 3.93 -15.08 -2.60
N GLU A 146 4.73 -14.03 -2.72
CA GLU A 146 6.18 -14.07 -2.48
C GLU A 146 6.47 -14.60 -1.07
N SER A 147 7.38 -15.57 -0.99
CA SER A 147 7.76 -16.23 0.25
C SER A 147 8.71 -15.34 1.04
N ILE A 148 8.35 -15.03 2.29
CA ILE A 148 9.08 -14.15 3.20
C ILE A 148 9.16 -14.74 4.61
N SER A 149 10.22 -14.41 5.34
CA SER A 149 10.34 -14.73 6.76
C SER A 149 9.54 -13.75 7.61
N HIS A 150 9.00 -14.23 8.74
CA HIS A 150 8.34 -13.40 9.73
C HIS A 150 8.73 -13.84 11.15
N PRO A 151 9.06 -12.92 12.09
CA PRO A 151 9.60 -13.29 13.40
C PRO A 151 8.69 -14.23 14.24
N ASP A 152 7.37 -14.14 14.06
CA ASP A 152 6.41 -14.98 14.80
C ASP A 152 6.36 -16.45 14.35
N VAL A 153 6.98 -16.81 13.22
CA VAL A 153 6.90 -18.16 12.64
C VAL A 153 8.24 -18.63 12.11
N GLN A 154 8.56 -19.91 12.30
CA GLN A 154 9.81 -20.49 11.81
C GLN A 154 9.77 -20.80 10.30
N SER A 155 8.59 -21.10 9.76
CA SER A 155 8.41 -21.38 8.33
C SER A 155 8.28 -20.10 7.52
N GLN A 156 8.68 -20.15 6.26
CA GLN A 156 8.38 -19.08 5.31
C GLN A 156 6.87 -18.95 5.11
N VAL A 157 6.42 -17.72 4.93
CA VAL A 157 5.01 -17.36 4.75
C VAL A 157 4.87 -16.34 3.62
N CYS A 158 3.68 -16.20 3.04
CA CYS A 158 3.46 -15.16 2.03
C CYS A 158 3.08 -13.81 2.66
N TYR A 159 3.09 -12.73 1.87
CA TYR A 159 2.68 -11.41 2.38
C TYR A 159 1.26 -11.39 2.96
N ARG A 160 0.32 -12.19 2.43
CA ARG A 160 -1.02 -12.29 3.02
C ARG A 160 -1.00 -12.84 4.43
N GLN A 161 -0.20 -13.88 4.65
CA GLN A 161 -0.02 -14.47 5.97
C GLN A 161 0.70 -13.51 6.91
N VAL A 162 1.68 -12.74 6.41
CA VAL A 162 2.33 -11.69 7.21
C VAL A 162 1.33 -10.60 7.63
N ILE A 163 0.49 -10.12 6.72
CA ILE A 163 -0.58 -9.15 7.06
C ILE A 163 -1.49 -9.75 8.14
N GLN A 164 -1.89 -11.01 8.00
CA GLN A 164 -2.72 -11.70 8.99
C GLN A 164 -2.02 -11.82 10.35
N LEU A 165 -0.71 -12.12 10.37
CA LEU A 165 0.09 -12.18 11.60
C LEU A 165 0.18 -10.81 12.28
N GLN A 166 0.33 -9.71 11.54
CA GLN A 166 0.31 -8.37 12.11
C GLN A 166 -1.07 -7.98 12.66
N ILE A 167 -2.15 -8.33 11.97
CA ILE A 167 -3.51 -8.15 12.49
C ILE A 167 -3.71 -8.94 13.80
N ARG A 168 -3.16 -10.16 13.88
CA ARG A 168 -3.18 -10.96 15.13
C ARG A 168 -2.33 -10.36 16.24
N ARG A 169 -1.17 -9.77 15.93
CA ARG A 169 -0.37 -8.99 16.90
C ARG A 169 -1.18 -7.84 17.46
N TYR A 170 -1.81 -7.06 16.59
CA TYR A 170 -2.69 -5.97 17.01
C TYR A 170 -3.84 -6.47 17.90
N LYS A 171 -4.46 -7.60 17.55
CA LYS A 171 -5.50 -8.23 18.39
C LYS A 171 -4.97 -8.67 19.76
N ARG A 172 -3.75 -9.23 19.86
CA ARG A 172 -3.13 -9.60 21.14
C ARG A 172 -2.86 -8.38 22.02
N TYR A 173 -2.43 -7.26 21.43
CA TYR A 173 -2.33 -5.99 22.16
C TYR A 173 -3.67 -5.58 22.78
N LEU A 174 -4.76 -5.61 22.01
CA LEU A 174 -6.08 -5.22 22.50
C LEU A 174 -6.61 -6.12 23.63
N LEU A 175 -6.35 -7.43 23.55
CA LEU A 175 -6.91 -8.41 24.49
C LEU A 175 -6.03 -8.63 25.73
N HIS A 176 -4.71 -8.51 25.58
CA HIS A 176 -3.74 -8.97 26.58
C HIS A 176 -2.67 -7.92 26.92
N GLY A 177 -2.66 -6.77 26.22
CA GLY A 177 -1.66 -5.71 26.46
C GLY A 177 -0.25 -6.03 25.96
N GLU A 178 -0.08 -7.09 25.16
CA GLU A 178 1.20 -7.42 24.52
C GLU A 178 1.59 -6.32 23.54
N ALA A 179 2.76 -5.69 23.73
CA ALA A 179 3.19 -4.55 22.92
C ALA A 179 3.18 -4.88 21.41
N TYR A 180 2.60 -3.99 20.62
CA TYR A 180 2.59 -4.12 19.17
C TYR A 180 3.94 -3.70 18.58
N GLU A 181 4.62 -4.62 17.90
CA GLU A 181 5.80 -4.31 17.09
C GLU A 181 5.42 -4.31 15.61
N PRO A 182 5.64 -3.19 14.89
CA PRO A 182 5.29 -3.09 13.47
C PRO A 182 6.14 -4.06 12.64
N PHE A 183 5.66 -4.40 11.44
CA PHE A 183 6.40 -5.20 10.48
C PHE A 183 7.63 -4.44 9.96
N TRP A 184 8.79 -5.07 10.11
CA TRP A 184 10.03 -4.67 9.47
C TRP A 184 10.39 -5.74 8.45
N ARG A 185 10.51 -5.35 7.17
CA ARG A 185 11.07 -6.24 6.17
C ARG A 185 12.55 -6.44 6.51
N THR A 186 12.88 -7.59 7.08
CA THR A 186 14.27 -8.04 7.22
C THR A 186 14.78 -8.36 5.83
N THR A 187 15.79 -7.61 5.38
CA THR A 187 16.50 -7.84 4.11
C THR A 187 17.29 -9.13 4.15
#